data_AF-A0A8D2JEM9-F1
#
_entry.id   AF-A0A8D2JEM9-F1
#
_cell.length_a   1.000
_cell.length_b   1.000
_cell.length_c   1.000
_cell.angle_alpha   90.00
_cell.angle_beta   90.00
_cell.angle_gamma   90.00
#
_symmetry.space_group_name_H-M   'P 1'
#
loop_
_entity.id
_entity.type
_entity.pdbx_description
1 polymer ?
#
loop_
_entity_poly.entity_id
_entity_poly.type
_entity_poly.pdbx_seq_one_letter_code
_entity_poly.pdbx_strand_id
1 'polypeptide(L)'
;MGSKMAAASRVVQVVKPHTPLIKFPDRKSTPKPKMQDPLQSRVPPLHASSSQFSAGGGSPSLQNISLSGRTQGTPDTSELVKTLPQKYRRKLLSVEEMEYIQRGGPE
;
A
#
# COMPACT_ATOMS: atom_id res chain seq x y z
N MET A 1 45.21 -55.25 -47.19
CA MET A 1 44.88 -53.81 -47.29
C MET A 1 43.44 -53.63 -46.80
N GLY A 2 43.18 -52.91 -45.71
CA GLY A 2 41.80 -52.56 -45.34
C GLY A 2 41.53 -52.28 -43.87
N SER A 3 42.14 -51.24 -43.30
CA SER A 3 41.75 -50.73 -41.98
C SER A 3 40.42 -49.98 -42.11
N LYS A 4 39.32 -50.52 -41.56
CA LYS A 4 38.04 -49.82 -41.46
C LYS A 4 38.04 -49.00 -40.17
N MET A 5 38.20 -47.69 -40.28
CA MET A 5 38.10 -46.76 -39.15
C MET A 5 36.64 -46.68 -38.70
N ALA A 6 36.35 -47.09 -37.47
CA ALA A 6 35.03 -46.92 -36.87
C ALA A 6 34.85 -45.45 -36.46
N ALA A 7 33.96 -44.74 -37.15
CA ALA A 7 33.60 -43.37 -36.82
C ALA A 7 32.71 -43.35 -35.57
N ALA A 8 33.23 -42.81 -34.47
CA ALA A 8 32.46 -42.58 -33.26
C ALA A 8 31.58 -41.33 -33.43
N SER A 9 30.27 -41.52 -33.58
CA SER A 9 29.32 -40.41 -33.64
C SER A 9 29.05 -39.90 -32.21
N ARG A 10 29.24 -38.60 -31.98
CA ARG A 10 28.98 -37.97 -30.68
C ARG A 10 27.47 -37.78 -30.51
N VAL A 11 26.92 -38.30 -29.42
CA VAL A 11 25.53 -38.07 -29.03
C VAL A 11 25.39 -36.62 -28.60
N VAL A 12 24.82 -35.76 -29.45
CA VAL A 12 24.48 -34.39 -29.10
C VAL A 12 23.14 -34.42 -28.38
N GLN A 13 23.15 -34.13 -27.08
CA GLN A 13 21.93 -34.02 -26.31
C GLN A 13 21.22 -32.72 -26.70
N VAL A 14 20.15 -32.85 -27.50
CA VAL A 14 19.33 -31.71 -27.92
C VAL A 14 18.46 -31.30 -26.74
N VAL A 15 18.87 -30.25 -26.03
CA VAL A 15 18.07 -29.63 -24.97
C VAL A 15 17.05 -28.69 -25.61
N LYS A 16 15.78 -28.77 -25.19
CA LYS A 16 14.73 -27.87 -25.68
C LYS A 16 15.12 -26.41 -25.35
N PRO A 17 15.12 -25.50 -26.34
CA PRO A 17 15.42 -24.10 -26.06
C PRO A 17 14.42 -23.55 -25.04
N HIS A 18 14.94 -22.83 -24.04
CA HIS A 18 14.12 -22.20 -23.01
C HIS A 18 13.41 -20.97 -23.60
N THR A 19 12.08 -21.01 -23.64
CA THR A 19 11.26 -19.86 -24.03
C THR A 19 10.82 -19.11 -22.77
N PRO A 20 11.26 -17.86 -22.56
CA PRO A 20 10.87 -17.11 -21.38
C PRO A 20 9.36 -16.81 -21.42
N LEU A 21 8.69 -16.99 -20.28
CA LEU A 21 7.23 -16.84 -20.16
C LEU A 21 6.77 -15.37 -20.12
N ILE A 22 7.69 -14.46 -19.82
CA ILE A 22 7.43 -13.02 -19.76
C ILE A 22 8.50 -12.26 -20.52
N LYS A 23 8.11 -11.15 -21.16
CA LYS A 23 9.02 -10.21 -21.82
C LYS A 23 9.05 -8.93 -21.00
N PHE A 24 10.24 -8.47 -20.62
CA PHE A 24 10.40 -7.17 -20.00
C PHE A 24 10.46 -6.08 -21.09
N PRO A 25 9.77 -4.94 -20.92
CA PRO A 25 9.86 -3.82 -21.86
C PRO A 25 11.29 -3.30 -21.99
N ASP A 26 11.72 -2.99 -23.21
CA ASP A 26 13.04 -2.43 -23.44
C ASP A 26 13.10 -0.96 -22.94
N ARG A 27 14.03 -0.68 -22.03
CA ARG A 27 14.14 0.60 -21.31
C ARG A 27 15.11 1.59 -21.96
N LYS A 28 15.51 1.37 -23.22
CA LYS A 28 16.48 2.25 -23.92
C LYS A 28 15.93 3.63 -24.26
N SER A 29 14.62 3.76 -24.48
CA SER A 29 13.95 5.02 -24.84
C SER A 29 13.23 5.69 -23.66
N THR A 30 13.02 4.96 -22.55
CA THR A 30 12.39 5.52 -21.36
C THR A 30 13.42 6.31 -20.55
N PRO A 31 13.19 7.59 -20.24
CA PRO A 31 14.06 8.34 -19.34
C PRO A 31 14.15 7.59 -18.01
N LYS A 32 15.37 7.23 -17.58
CA LYS A 32 15.57 6.72 -16.21
C LYS A 32 15.00 7.77 -15.25
N PRO A 33 14.06 7.45 -14.36
CA PRO A 33 13.67 8.38 -13.32
C PRO A 33 14.94 8.71 -12.53
N LYS A 34 15.39 9.96 -12.63
CA LYS A 34 16.50 10.44 -11.82
C LYS A 34 16.05 10.29 -10.38
N MET A 35 16.77 9.50 -9.59
CA MET A 35 16.62 9.48 -8.14
C MET A 35 17.14 10.83 -7.63
N GLN A 36 16.30 11.86 -7.71
CA GLN A 36 16.50 13.11 -6.98
C GLN A 36 15.80 12.92 -5.64
N ASP A 37 16.60 12.47 -4.68
CA ASP A 37 16.38 12.58 -3.24
C ASP A 37 16.41 14.07 -2.84
N PRO A 38 15.93 14.51 -1.66
CA PRO A 38 14.64 14.26 -0.99
C PRO A 38 13.92 15.60 -0.62
N LEU A 39 12.66 15.50 -0.14
CA LEU A 39 11.94 16.53 0.66
C LEU A 39 11.80 17.97 0.10
N GLN A 40 10.74 18.21 -0.67
CA GLN A 40 9.99 19.47 -0.51
C GLN A 40 8.49 19.14 -0.55
N SER A 41 7.92 19.03 0.65
CA SER A 41 6.49 18.96 0.88
C SER A 41 5.85 20.24 0.30
N ARG A 42 5.26 20.14 -0.89
CA ARG A 42 4.40 21.19 -1.44
C ARG A 42 2.99 20.97 -0.91
N VAL A 43 2.75 21.41 0.31
CA VAL A 43 1.38 21.64 0.79
C VAL A 43 0.84 22.85 0.00
N PRO A 44 -0.29 22.74 -0.72
CA PRO A 44 -0.94 23.91 -1.28
C PRO A 44 -1.51 24.77 -0.14
N PRO A 45 -1.39 26.11 -0.18
CA PRO A 45 -2.05 26.94 0.82
C PRO A 45 -3.54 26.90 0.57
N LEU A 46 -4.28 26.14 1.40
CA LEU A 46 -5.72 26.25 1.45
C LEU A 46 -6.06 27.54 2.18
N HIS A 47 -6.73 28.39 1.41
CA HIS A 47 -7.25 29.69 1.77
C HIS A 47 -7.86 29.75 3.17
N ALA A 48 -7.58 30.87 3.85
CA ALA A 48 -8.16 31.26 5.12
C ALA A 48 -9.69 31.12 5.12
N SER A 49 -10.22 30.47 6.16
CA SER A 49 -11.56 30.75 6.67
C SER A 49 -11.45 30.76 8.18
N SER A 50 -11.31 31.98 8.69
CA SER A 50 -11.38 32.35 10.09
C SER A 50 -12.74 31.95 10.67
N SER A 51 -12.74 31.10 11.69
CA SER A 51 -13.75 31.14 12.74
C SER A 51 -13.00 31.17 14.07
N GLN A 52 -12.96 32.37 14.64
CA GLN A 52 -12.45 32.64 15.98
C GLN A 52 -13.28 31.85 16.99
N PHE A 53 -12.63 31.03 17.81
CA PHE A 53 -13.10 30.80 19.18
C PHE A 53 -11.93 30.94 20.14
N SER A 54 -12.21 31.76 21.15
CA SER A 54 -11.29 32.39 22.07
C SER A 54 -10.62 31.44 23.08
N ALA A 55 -9.39 31.82 23.43
CA ALA A 55 -8.80 31.91 24.77
C ALA A 55 -8.84 30.72 25.74
N GLY A 56 -7.66 30.39 26.27
CA GLY A 56 -7.51 29.84 27.63
C GLY A 56 -6.41 28.80 27.74
N GLY A 57 -5.31 29.15 28.42
CA GLY A 57 -4.12 28.32 28.56
C GLY A 57 -4.26 27.11 29.49
N GLY A 58 -3.31 26.18 29.33
CA GLY A 58 -3.09 25.01 30.18
C GLY A 58 -1.95 24.16 29.62
N SER A 59 -1.07 23.67 30.49
CA SER A 59 0.28 23.13 30.26
C SER A 59 0.39 21.82 29.44
N PRO A 60 1.60 21.42 28.99
CA PRO A 60 1.80 20.28 28.12
C PRO A 60 2.05 19.02 28.94
N SER A 61 1.12 18.06 28.94
CA SER A 61 1.47 16.70 29.35
C SER A 61 0.56 15.67 28.72
N LEU A 62 1.22 14.59 28.28
CA LEU A 62 0.65 13.38 27.70
C LEU A 62 0.05 13.60 26.31
N GLN A 63 0.91 13.41 25.32
CA GLN A 63 0.52 13.02 23.97
C GLN A 63 -0.24 11.70 24.05
N ASN A 64 -1.51 11.75 24.48
CA ASN A 64 -2.49 10.77 24.04
C ASN A 64 -2.51 10.95 22.53
N ILE A 65 -1.85 10.04 21.80
CA ILE A 65 -1.88 9.96 20.36
C ILE A 65 -3.35 9.70 20.02
N SER A 66 -4.12 10.78 19.97
CA SER A 66 -5.48 10.78 19.52
C SER A 66 -5.38 10.37 18.07
N LEU A 67 -5.62 9.08 17.81
CA LEU A 67 -5.85 8.54 16.48
C LEU A 67 -6.99 9.29 15.76
N SER A 68 -7.73 10.17 16.47
CA SER A 68 -8.54 11.27 15.92
C SER A 68 -7.78 12.20 14.96
N GLY A 69 -6.44 12.19 14.94
CA GLY A 69 -5.64 12.99 14.02
C GLY A 69 -5.50 12.43 12.60
N ARG A 70 -5.85 11.16 12.34
CA ARG A 70 -5.57 10.52 11.04
C ARG A 70 -6.78 10.33 10.12
N THR A 71 -7.99 10.51 10.60
CA THR A 71 -9.18 10.48 9.74
C THR A 71 -10.09 11.67 10.06
N GLN A 72 -9.75 12.85 9.53
CA GLN A 72 -10.75 13.89 9.23
C GLN A 72 -11.63 13.42 8.06
N GLY A 73 -12.23 12.23 8.22
CA GLY A 73 -13.18 11.63 7.30
C GLY A 73 -14.59 11.81 7.85
N THR A 74 -15.58 11.83 6.97
CA THR A 74 -16.99 11.88 7.38
C THR A 74 -17.26 10.73 8.34
N PRO A 75 -17.79 11.00 9.56
CA PRO A 75 -18.13 9.93 10.49
C PRO A 75 -19.16 9.00 9.83
N ASP A 76 -18.96 7.69 9.96
CA ASP A 76 -19.90 6.69 9.48
C ASP A 76 -21.23 6.87 10.24
N THR A 77 -22.25 7.43 9.58
CA THR A 77 -23.60 7.55 10.15
C THR A 77 -24.48 6.40 9.68
N SER A 78 -25.46 6.02 10.51
CA SER A 78 -26.38 4.91 10.21
C SER A 78 -27.17 5.12 8.92
N GLU A 79 -27.50 6.37 8.58
CA GLU A 79 -28.16 6.73 7.33
C GLU A 79 -27.27 6.47 6.11
N LEU A 80 -25.97 6.80 6.18
CA LEU A 80 -25.01 6.47 5.11
C LEU A 80 -24.89 4.96 4.90
N VAL A 81 -24.89 4.17 5.99
CA VAL A 81 -24.82 2.71 5.88
C VAL A 81 -26.06 2.14 5.17
N LYS A 82 -27.25 2.73 5.39
CA LYS A 82 -28.49 2.30 4.72
C LYS A 82 -28.45 2.57 3.21
N THR A 83 -27.86 3.67 2.77
CA THR A 83 -27.80 4.02 1.33
C THR A 83 -26.80 3.15 0.56
N LEU A 84 -25.79 2.60 1.22
CA LEU A 84 -24.79 1.75 0.57
C LEU A 84 -25.36 0.39 0.13
N PRO A 85 -24.89 -0.19 -0.99
CA PRO A 85 -25.22 -1.55 -1.38
C PRO A 85 -24.78 -2.57 -0.33
N GLN A 86 -25.54 -3.67 -0.19
CA GLN A 86 -25.32 -4.69 0.85
C GLN A 86 -23.89 -5.25 0.87
N LYS A 87 -23.25 -5.43 -0.29
CA LYS A 87 -21.87 -5.94 -0.41
C LYS A 87 -20.80 -5.04 0.21
N TYR A 88 -21.12 -3.78 0.51
CA TYR A 88 -20.21 -2.79 1.11
C TYR A 88 -20.59 -2.40 2.54
N ARG A 89 -21.73 -2.86 3.06
CA ARG A 89 -22.15 -2.57 4.43
C ARG A 89 -21.30 -3.37 5.42
N ARG A 90 -20.62 -2.69 6.33
CA ARG A 90 -19.89 -3.33 7.45
C ARG A 90 -20.88 -3.82 8.51
N LYS A 91 -20.45 -4.75 9.37
CA LYS A 91 -21.22 -5.19 10.54
C LYS A 91 -21.10 -4.15 11.65
N LEU A 92 -22.18 -3.99 12.43
CA LEU A 92 -22.15 -3.18 13.64
C LEU A 92 -21.21 -3.85 14.65
N LEU A 93 -20.39 -3.05 15.32
CA LEU A 93 -19.51 -3.51 16.40
C LEU A 93 -20.30 -3.52 17.71
N SER A 94 -20.19 -4.60 18.48
CA SER A 94 -20.75 -4.66 19.84
C SER A 94 -19.88 -3.88 20.82
N VAL A 95 -20.44 -3.47 21.96
CA VAL A 95 -19.70 -2.71 22.98
C VAL A 95 -18.52 -3.52 23.53
N GLU A 96 -18.72 -4.83 23.77
CA GLU A 96 -17.65 -5.75 24.20
C GLU A 96 -16.50 -5.80 23.19
N GLU A 97 -16.79 -5.88 21.89
CA GLU A 97 -15.77 -5.85 20.84
C GLU A 97 -15.07 -4.49 20.76
N MET A 98 -15.82 -3.39 20.92
CA MET A 98 -15.24 -2.05 20.95
C MET A 98 -14.22 -1.92 22.09
N GLU A 99 -14.53 -2.48 23.26
CA GLU A 99 -13.61 -2.50 24.41
C GLU A 99 -12.43 -3.44 24.19
N TYR A 100 -12.66 -4.64 23.66
CA TYR A 100 -11.60 -5.61 23.35
C TYR A 100 -10.60 -5.05 22.33
N ILE A 101 -11.09 -4.38 21.28
CA ILE A 101 -10.25 -3.72 20.26
C ILE A 101 -9.49 -2.54 20.88
N GLN A 102 -10.14 -1.72 21.70
CA GLN A 102 -9.48 -0.59 22.37
C GLN A 102 -8.41 -1.05 23.37
N ARG A 103 -8.67 -2.12 24.11
CA ARG A 103 -7.73 -2.73 25.07
C ARG A 103 -6.56 -3.43 24.37
N GLY A 104 -6.75 -3.87 23.13
CA GLY A 104 -5.69 -4.49 22.31
C GLY A 104 -5.64 -6.00 22.38
N GLY A 105 -6.67 -6.68 22.89
CA GLY A 105 -6.75 -8.13 22.94
C GLY A 105 -6.98 -8.72 24.34
N PRO A 106 -6.73 -10.04 24.51
CA PRO A 106 -6.70 -10.69 25.81
C PRO A 106 -5.39 -10.36 26.54
N GLU A 107 -5.44 -10.36 27.87
CA GLU A 107 -4.24 -10.39 28.74
C GLU A 107 -3.57 -11.76 28.71
#